data_AF-A0A3B9WSU3-F1
#
_entry.id   AF-A0A3B9WSU3-F1
#
_cell.length_a   1.000
_cell.length_b   1.000
_cell.length_c   1.000
_cell.angle_alpha   90.00
_cell.angle_beta   90.00
_cell.angle_gamma   90.00
#
_symmetry.space_group_name_H-M   'P 1'
#
loop_
_entity.id
_entity.type
_entity.pdbx_description
1 polymer ?
#
loop_
_entity_poly.entity_id
_entity_poly.type
_entity_poly.pdbx_seq_one_letter_code
_entity_poly.pdbx_strand_id
1 'polypeptide(L)'
;EVLIMDEPTSFLDINYKLELMKIVKKLSEGGITVIMSLHELELAKEISDLVVCIEGGRVVHTGAPSEIFSESTIGEIFHIDSFGILKKYLFG
;
A
#
# COMPACT_ATOMS: atom_id res chain seq x y z
N GLU A 1 -11.35 -13.94 11.66
CA GLU A 1 -10.25 -14.71 11.03
C GLU A 1 -9.26 -13.74 10.42
N VAL A 2 -8.00 -14.13 10.22
CA VAL A 2 -6.95 -13.24 9.68
C VAL A 2 -6.23 -13.93 8.52
N LEU A 3 -6.07 -13.21 7.41
CA LEU A 3 -5.26 -13.61 6.27
C LEU A 3 -4.01 -12.73 6.21
N ILE A 4 -2.84 -13.35 6.16
CA ILE A 4 -1.55 -12.65 6.02
C ILE A 4 -0.92 -13.07 4.70
N MET A 5 -0.54 -12.08 3.88
CA MET A 5 0.08 -12.30 2.58
C MET A 5 1.38 -11.53 2.48
N ASP A 6 2.47 -12.22 2.14
CA ASP A 6 3.75 -11.58 1.88
C ASP A 6 3.92 -11.38 0.38
N GLU A 7 3.86 -10.12 -0.06
CA GLU A 7 4.02 -9.70 -1.46
C GLU A 7 3.21 -10.53 -2.47
N PRO A 8 1.88 -10.65 -2.32
CA PRO A 8 1.09 -11.59 -3.10
C PRO A 8 0.93 -11.19 -4.58
N THR A 9 1.32 -9.96 -4.92
CA THR A 9 1.32 -9.41 -6.30
C THR A 9 2.62 -9.69 -7.04
N SER A 10 3.64 -10.26 -6.38
CA SER A 10 4.91 -10.59 -7.00
C SER A 10 4.73 -11.54 -8.19
N PHE A 11 5.42 -11.24 -9.29
CA PHE A 11 5.39 -12.02 -10.55
C PHE A 11 4.04 -12.09 -11.27
N LEU A 12 2.99 -11.40 -10.78
CA LEU A 12 1.72 -11.29 -11.49
C LEU A 12 1.76 -10.17 -12.53
N ASP A 13 1.09 -10.39 -13.66
CA ASP A 13 0.81 -9.31 -14.60
C ASP A 13 -0.29 -8.37 -14.05
N ILE A 14 -0.48 -7.24 -14.73
CA ILE A 14 -1.43 -6.21 -14.28
C ILE A 14 -2.87 -6.73 -14.15
N ASN A 15 -3.31 -7.67 -15.00
CA ASN A 15 -4.67 -8.18 -14.95
C ASN A 15 -4.86 -9.08 -13.73
N TYR A 16 -3.91 -9.97 -13.47
CA TYR A 16 -3.96 -10.86 -12.32
C TYR A 16 -3.82 -10.12 -10.99
N LYS A 17 -3.01 -9.05 -10.93
CA LYS A 17 -2.94 -8.18 -9.74
C LYS A 17 -4.31 -7.58 -9.43
N LEU A 18 -4.99 -7.00 -10.42
CA LEU A 18 -6.31 -6.40 -10.23
C LEU A 18 -7.37 -7.44 -9.83
N GLU A 19 -7.29 -8.66 -10.37
CA GLU A 19 -8.17 -9.76 -9.96
C GLU A 19 -7.94 -10.16 -8.51
N LEU A 20 -6.68 -10.35 -8.11
CA LEU A 20 -6.30 -10.63 -6.72
C LEU A 20 -6.82 -9.55 -5.77
N MET A 21 -6.62 -8.27 -6.09
CA MET A 21 -7.11 -7.16 -5.26
C MET A 21 -8.63 -7.21 -5.09
N LYS A 22 -9.40 -7.54 -6.14
CA LYS A 22 -10.86 -7.71 -6.04
C LYS A 22 -11.26 -8.85 -5.10
N ILE A 23 -10.52 -9.96 -5.13
CA ILE A 23 -10.77 -11.10 -4.24
C ILE A 23 -10.50 -10.69 -2.80
N VAL A 24 -9.35 -10.06 -2.54
CA VAL A 24 -8.96 -9.61 -1.22
C VAL A 24 -9.98 -8.63 -0.64
N LYS A 25 -10.47 -7.69 -1.44
CA LYS A 25 -11.50 -6.74 -1.03
C LYS A 25 -12.79 -7.45 -0.60
N LYS A 26 -13.25 -8.43 -1.37
CA LYS A 26 -14.44 -9.23 -1.02
C LYS A 26 -14.25 -10.03 0.28
N LEU A 27 -13.06 -10.55 0.53
CA LEU A 27 -12.74 -11.24 1.79
C LEU A 27 -12.80 -10.27 2.98
N SER A 28 -12.23 -9.07 2.82
CA SER A 28 -12.29 -8.00 3.82
C SER A 28 -13.73 -7.59 4.12
N GLU A 29 -14.53 -7.31 3.07
CA GLU A 29 -15.96 -6.99 3.18
C GLU A 29 -16.78 -8.12 3.83
N GLY A 30 -16.32 -9.37 3.70
CA GLY A 30 -16.87 -10.55 4.36
C GLY A 30 -16.49 -10.71 5.83
N GLY A 31 -15.71 -9.79 6.40
CA GLY A 31 -15.31 -9.77 7.82
C GLY A 31 -13.97 -10.45 8.11
N ILE A 32 -13.17 -10.79 7.09
CA ILE A 32 -11.81 -11.32 7.27
C ILE A 32 -10.83 -10.16 7.38
N THR A 33 -10.04 -10.09 8.44
CA THR A 33 -8.95 -9.11 8.51
C THR A 33 -7.83 -9.54 7.56
N VAL A 34 -7.44 -8.67 6.64
CA VAL A 34 -6.35 -8.94 5.70
C VAL A 34 -5.16 -8.04 5.98
N ILE A 35 -3.98 -8.64 6.12
CA ILE A 35 -2.70 -7.94 6.26
C ILE A 35 -1.83 -8.36 5.08
N MET A 36 -1.30 -7.40 4.34
CA MET A 36 -0.41 -7.69 3.21
C MET A 36 0.72 -6.70 3.11
N SER A 37 1.91 -7.19 2.72
CA SER A 37 3.02 -6.35 2.27
C SER A 37 2.87 -6.07 0.77
N LEU A 38 2.98 -4.80 0.38
CA LEU A 38 2.90 -4.35 -1.01
C LEU A 38 4.06 -3.39 -1.29
N HIS A 39 4.69 -3.55 -2.44
CA HIS A 39 5.75 -2.66 -2.95
C HIS A 39 5.20 -1.59 -3.92
N GLU A 40 3.99 -1.77 -4.44
CA GLU A 40 3.33 -0.83 -5.34
C GLU A 40 2.45 0.16 -4.56
N LEU A 41 2.89 1.43 -4.48
CA LEU A 41 2.21 2.47 -3.72
C LEU A 41 0.77 2.72 -4.18
N GLU A 42 0.51 2.71 -5.48
CA GLU A 42 -0.84 2.94 -6.02
C GLU A 42 -1.81 1.82 -5.60
N LEU A 43 -1.37 0.56 -5.63
CA LEU A 43 -2.18 -0.56 -5.17
C LEU A 43 -2.45 -0.47 -3.67
N ALA A 44 -1.42 -0.18 -2.87
CA ALA A 44 -1.54 -0.01 -1.44
C ALA A 44 -2.50 1.13 -1.07
N LYS A 45 -2.48 2.23 -1.82
CA LYS A 45 -3.40 3.37 -1.68
C LYS A 45 -4.84 3.02 -2.01
N GLU A 46 -5.08 2.20 -3.03
CA GLU A 46 -6.43 1.84 -3.48
C GLU A 46 -7.09 0.77 -2.59
N ILE A 47 -6.33 -0.22 -2.12
CA ILE A 47 -6.88 -1.42 -1.48
C ILE A 47 -6.94 -1.36 0.05
N SER A 48 -6.08 -0.55 0.68
CA SER A 48 -5.88 -0.62 2.14
C SER A 48 -6.85 0.28 2.89
N ASP A 49 -7.38 -0.21 4.01
CA ASP A 49 -8.10 0.65 4.97
C ASP A 49 -7.12 1.36 5.94
N LEU A 50 -5.99 0.71 6.22
CA LEU A 50 -4.92 1.17 7.09
C LEU A 50 -3.56 0.81 6.47
N VAL A 51 -2.62 1.74 6.48
CA VAL A 51 -1.26 1.53 5.99
C VAL A 51 -0.27 1.67 7.14
N VAL A 52 0.67 0.74 7.22
CA VAL A 52 1.78 0.74 8.19
C VAL A 52 3.09 0.83 7.42
N CYS A 53 3.86 1.88 7.68
CA CYS A 53 5.16 2.10 7.07
C CYS A 53 6.24 1.64 8.02
N ILE A 54 7.14 0.78 7.54
CA ILE A 54 8.22 0.19 8.32
C ILE A 54 9.57 0.59 7.72
N GLU A 55 10.44 1.13 8.56
CA GLU A 55 11.82 1.46 8.19
C GLU A 55 12.77 0.96 9.28
N GLY A 56 13.87 0.29 8.89
CA GLY A 56 14.86 -0.21 9.85
C GLY A 56 14.28 -1.16 10.91
N GLY A 57 13.20 -1.87 10.59
CA GLY A 57 12.50 -2.76 11.52
C GLY A 57 11.60 -2.03 12.53
N ARG A 58 11.32 -0.75 12.34
CA ARG A 58 10.45 0.06 13.21
C ARG A 58 9.29 0.64 12.41
N VAL A 59 8.11 0.71 13.03
CA VAL A 59 6.98 1.45 12.46
C VAL A 59 7.29 2.94 12.54
N VAL A 60 7.34 3.59 11.38
CA VAL A 60 7.59 5.04 11.26
C VAL A 60 6.29 5.83 11.09
N HIS A 61 5.32 5.26 10.37
CA HIS A 61 3.98 5.84 10.21
C HIS A 61 2.91 4.76 10.24
N THR A 62 1.71 5.15 10.69
CA THR A 62 0.50 4.31 10.62
C THR A 62 -0.71 5.23 10.50
N GLY A 63 -1.60 4.94 9.56
CA GLY A 63 -2.77 5.78 9.32
C GLY A 63 -3.58 5.34 8.13
N ALA A 64 -4.64 6.09 7.84
CA ALA A 64 -5.42 5.88 6.63
C ALA A 64 -4.56 6.17 5.38
N PRO A 65 -4.85 5.57 4.22
CA PRO A 65 -4.13 5.88 2.98
C PRO A 65 -4.05 7.39 2.68
N SER A 66 -5.12 8.14 2.96
CA SER A 66 -5.15 9.60 2.75
C SER A 66 -4.11 10.37 3.57
N GLU A 67 -3.68 9.83 4.70
CA GLU A 67 -2.68 10.45 5.58
C GLU A 67 -1.27 10.01 5.17
N ILE A 68 -1.10 8.71 4.86
CA ILE A 68 0.18 8.10 4.55
C ILE A 68 0.69 8.47 3.16
N PHE A 69 -0.18 8.47 2.15
CA PHE A 69 0.19 8.84 0.80
C PHE A 69 0.20 10.36 0.58
N SER A 70 0.41 11.16 1.64
CA SER A 70 0.65 12.60 1.51
C SER A 70 2.07 12.87 1.01
N GLU A 71 2.28 14.02 0.35
CA GLU A 71 3.56 14.36 -0.26
C GLU A 71 4.69 14.42 0.79
N SER A 72 4.40 15.00 1.95
CA SER A 72 5.35 15.07 3.08
C SER A 72 5.71 13.67 3.59
N THR A 73 4.72 12.81 3.86
CA THR A 73 4.97 11.51 4.48
C THR A 73 5.71 10.57 3.53
N ILE A 74 5.37 10.56 2.24
CA ILE A 74 6.11 9.77 1.26
C ILE A 74 7.53 10.30 1.06
N GLY A 75 7.72 11.62 1.01
CA GLY A 75 9.06 12.22 0.91
C GLY A 75 9.97 11.80 2.06
N GLU A 76 9.43 11.79 3.28
CA GLU A 76 10.10 11.30 4.49
C GLU A 76 10.44 9.80 4.42
N ILE A 77 9.46 8.94 4.08
CA ILE A 77 9.65 7.48 4.07
C ILE A 77 10.69 7.03 3.03
N PHE A 78 10.69 7.66 1.85
CA PHE A 78 11.56 7.25 0.74
C PHE A 78 12.86 8.04 0.64
N HIS A 79 13.11 8.99 1.56
CA HIS A 79 14.26 9.90 1.52
C HIS A 79 14.39 10.62 0.16
N ILE A 80 13.26 11.10 -0.38
CA ILE A 80 13.22 11.78 -1.68
C ILE A 80 13.16 13.29 -1.47
N ASP A 81 14.28 13.97 -1.72
CA ASP A 81 14.36 15.43 -1.65
C ASP A 81 13.73 16.15 -2.87
N SER A 82 13.43 15.41 -3.94
CA SER A 82 13.08 15.98 -5.25
C SER A 82 11.58 15.94 -5.56
N PHE A 83 10.91 17.05 -5.24
CA PHE A 83 9.48 17.34 -5.38
C PHE A 83 8.87 17.03 -6.77
N GLY A 84 9.63 17.16 -7.86
CA GLY A 84 9.10 16.99 -9.22
C GLY A 84 8.74 15.54 -9.59
N ILE A 85 9.36 14.56 -8.93
CA ILE A 85 9.20 13.13 -9.25
C ILE A 85 7.95 12.58 -8.56
N LEU A 86 7.77 12.86 -7.27
CA LEU A 86 6.63 12.36 -6.49
C LEU A 86 5.27 12.79 -7.07
N LYS A 87 5.16 14.06 -7.46
CA LYS A 87 3.93 14.63 -8.03
C LYS A 87 3.47 13.92 -9.31
N LYS A 88 4.41 13.43 -10.13
CA LYS A 88 4.12 12.73 -11.39
C LYS A 88 3.65 11.28 -11.19
N TYR A 89 4.08 10.61 -10.11
CA TYR A 89 3.88 9.18 -9.92
C TYR A 89 2.81 8.81 -8.88
N LEU A 90 2.47 9.71 -7.95
CA LEU A 90 1.58 9.39 -6.81
C LEU A 90 0.33 10.27 -6.69
N PHE A 91 0.33 11.43 -7.36
CA PHE A 91 -0.69 12.47 -7.23
C PHE A 91 -1.25 12.96 -8.58
N GLY A 92 -0.84 12.32 -9.68
CA GLY A 92 -1.26 12.64 -11.04
C GLY A 92 -2.55 11.93 -11.45
#